data_AF-A0A7V6ALV6-F1
#
_entry.id   AF-A0A7V6ALV6-F1
#
_cell.length_a   1.000
_cell.length_b   1.000
_cell.length_c   1.000
_cell.angle_alpha   90.00
_cell.angle_beta   90.00
_cell.angle_gamma   90.00
#
_symmetry.space_group_name_H-M   'P 1'
#
loop_
_entity.id
_entity.type
_entity.pdbx_description
1 polymer ?
#
loop_
_entity_poly.entity_id
_entity_poly.type
_entity_poly.pdbx_seq_one_letter_code
_entity_poly.pdbx_strand_id
1 'polypeptide(L)' 'KEKIKALLKGYFRKGGTQLMITVVDKNELEEAMKNPRQYTHLIVRVGGYSERFVDLPRDIQLELIRRTLY' A
#
# COMPACT_ATOMS: atom_id res chain seq x y z
N LYS A 1 -11.40 12.98 -4.64
CA LYS A 1 -12.37 12.01 -5.20
C LYS A 1 -12.37 11.97 -6.73
N GLU A 2 -12.58 13.10 -7.43
CA GLU A 2 -12.65 13.13 -8.91
C GLU A 2 -11.34 12.74 -9.62
N LYS A 3 -10.18 13.14 -9.08
CA LYS A 3 -8.87 12.73 -9.63
C LYS A 3 -8.68 11.21 -9.64
N ILE A 4 -9.05 10.53 -8.56
CA ILE A 4 -8.96 9.06 -8.45
C ILE A 4 -9.90 8.40 -9.47
N LYS A 5 -11.14 8.89 -9.60
CA LYS A 5 -12.07 8.39 -10.62
C LYS A 5 -11.50 8.54 -12.03
N ALA A 6 -10.89 9.68 -12.34
CA ALA A 6 -10.28 9.93 -13.64
C ALA A 6 -9.11 8.98 -13.90
N LEU A 7 -8.25 8.75 -12.90
CA LEU A 7 -7.13 7.80 -12.98
C LEU A 7 -7.61 6.37 -13.24
N LEU A 8 -8.59 5.90 -12.47
CA LEU A 8 -9.18 4.57 -12.66
C LEU A 8 -9.79 4.42 -14.05
N LYS A 9 -10.62 5.37 -14.49
CA LYS A 9 -11.22 5.36 -15.83
C LYS A 9 -10.16 5.35 -16.92
N GLY A 10 -9.11 6.15 -16.78
CA GLY A 10 -8.00 6.22 -17.73
C GLY A 10 -7.23 4.91 -17.82
N TYR A 11 -6.94 4.26 -16.69
CA TYR A 11 -6.24 2.97 -16.64
C TYR A 11 -7.02 1.88 -17.39
N PHE A 12 -8.30 1.69 -17.06
CA PHE A 12 -9.12 0.64 -17.67
C PHE A 12 -9.41 0.92 -19.15
N ARG A 13 -9.61 2.20 -19.55
CA ARG A 13 -9.76 2.57 -20.97
C ARG A 13 -8.54 2.24 -21.81
N LYS A 14 -7.35 2.19 -21.21
CA LYS A 14 -6.10 1.83 -21.90
C LYS A 14 -5.83 0.32 -21.90
N GLY A 15 -6.80 -0.51 -21.50
CA GLY A 15 -6.68 -1.97 -21.53
C GLY A 15 -6.05 -2.59 -20.27
N GLY A 16 -5.86 -1.82 -19.19
CA GLY A 16 -5.42 -2.37 -17.92
C GLY A 16 -6.46 -3.34 -17.33
N THR A 17 -6.01 -4.46 -16.77
CA THR A 17 -6.88 -5.57 -16.35
C THR A 17 -7.15 -5.60 -14.85
N GLN A 18 -6.19 -5.14 -14.03
CA GLN A 18 -6.29 -5.16 -12.57
C GLN A 18 -5.45 -4.05 -11.94
N LEU A 19 -5.99 -3.42 -10.89
CA LEU A 19 -5.26 -2.49 -10.03
C LEU A 19 -5.37 -2.93 -8.58
N MET A 20 -4.26 -2.79 -7.86
CA MET A 20 -4.22 -2.90 -6.40
C MET A 20 -3.70 -1.58 -5.86
N ILE A 21 -4.57 -0.86 -5.14
CA ILE A 21 -4.26 0.44 -4.59
C ILE A 21 -4.24 0.30 -3.07
N THR A 22 -3.21 0.87 -2.46
CA THR A 22 -3.09 1.03 -1.01
C THR A 22 -2.89 2.52 -0.75
N VAL A 23 -3.63 3.06 0.21
CA VAL A 23 -3.51 4.45 0.65
C VAL A 23 -2.98 4.41 2.07
N VAL A 24 -1.71 4.78 2.23
CA VAL A 24 -0.96 4.75 3.50
C VAL A 24 0.00 5.93 3.52
N ASP A 25 0.36 6.38 4.72
CA ASP A 25 1.43 7.36 4.91
C ASP A 25 2.78 6.64 5.08
N LYS A 26 3.84 7.18 4.47
CA LYS A 26 5.20 6.63 4.62
C LYS A 26 5.66 6.68 6.08
N ASN A 27 5.38 7.78 6.77
CA ASN A 27 5.76 7.97 8.16
C ASN A 27 5.04 6.95 9.06
N GLU A 28 3.77 6.64 8.73
CA GLU A 28 2.99 5.62 9.44
C GLU A 28 3.60 4.22 9.27
N LEU A 29 4.06 3.85 8.08
CA LEU A 29 4.78 2.60 7.84
C LEU A 29 6.12 2.54 8.60
N GLU A 30 6.87 3.65 8.59
CA GLU A 30 8.14 3.76 9.34
C GLU A 30 7.94 3.72 10.86
N GLU A 31 6.83 4.24 11.36
CA GLU A 31 6.47 4.18 12.77
C GLU A 31 5.95 2.80 13.16
N ALA A 32 5.16 2.15 12.30
CA ALA A 32 4.73 0.76 12.47
C ALA A 32 5.91 -0.21 12.56
N MET A 33 7.00 0.07 11.86
CA MET A 33 8.27 -0.66 11.97
C MET A 33 8.96 -0.52 13.33
N LYS A 34 8.72 0.57 14.06
CA LYS A 34 9.31 0.86 15.38
C LYS A 34 8.39 0.40 16.52
N ASN A 35 7.09 0.58 16.35
CA ASN A 35 6.05 0.36 17.36
C ASN A 35 4.95 -0.62 16.89
N PRO A 36 5.27 -1.86 16.47
CA PRO A 36 4.34 -2.73 15.75
C PRO A 36 3.03 -3.05 16.49
N ARG A 37 3.05 -3.05 17.84
CA ARG A 37 1.84 -3.30 18.66
C ARG A 37 0.77 -2.22 18.51
N GLN A 38 1.14 -0.99 18.14
CA GLN A 38 0.18 0.11 17.94
C GLN A 38 -0.46 0.08 16.54
N TYR A 39 0.18 -0.62 15.58
CA TYR A 39 -0.19 -0.64 14.16
C TYR A 39 -0.69 -2.01 13.69
N THR A 40 -1.26 -2.82 14.58
CA THR A 40 -1.84 -4.13 14.24
C THR A 40 -3.04 -4.04 13.29
N HIS A 41 -3.57 -2.83 13.09
CA HIS A 41 -4.67 -2.54 12.18
C HIS A 41 -4.20 -2.11 10.77
N LEU A 42 -2.89 -1.88 10.59
CA LEU A 42 -2.33 -1.41 9.33
C LEU A 42 -2.25 -2.56 8.31
N ILE A 43 -3.13 -2.53 7.31
CA ILE A 43 -3.23 -3.55 6.26
C ILE A 43 -2.70 -2.99 4.95
N VAL A 44 -1.83 -3.75 4.29
CA VAL A 44 -1.20 -3.40 3.02
C VAL A 44 -1.51 -4.44 1.93
N ARG A 45 -1.35 -4.07 0.66
CA ARG A 45 -1.48 -4.99 -0.49
C ARG A 45 -0.10 -5.43 -0.97
N VAL A 46 0.14 -6.74 -1.00
CA VAL A 46 1.38 -7.35 -1.49
C VAL A 46 1.02 -8.37 -2.56
N GLY A 47 1.52 -8.20 -3.79
CA GLY A 47 1.51 -9.24 -4.82
C GLY A 47 0.17 -9.94 -5.14
N GLY A 48 -1.00 -9.39 -4.78
CA GLY A 48 -2.30 -10.04 -4.97
C GLY A 48 -3.12 -10.23 -3.70
N TYR A 49 -2.51 -10.14 -2.52
CA TYR A 49 -3.19 -10.38 -1.24
C TYR A 49 -3.07 -9.20 -0.27
N SER A 50 -3.82 -9.26 0.82
CA SER A 50 -3.79 -8.29 1.92
C SER A 50 -3.23 -8.94 3.17
N GLU A 51 -2.35 -8.24 3.86
CA GLU A 51 -1.74 -8.70 5.11
C GLU A 51 -1.47 -7.52 6.03
N ARG A 52 -1.34 -7.78 7.34
CA ARG A 52 -0.95 -6.76 8.31
C ARG A 52 0.52 -6.40 8.06
N PHE A 53 0.80 -5.12 7.92
CA PHE A 53 2.15 -4.64 7.65
C PHE A 53 3.18 -5.15 8.68
N VAL A 54 2.78 -5.18 9.95
CA VAL A 54 3.63 -5.60 11.07
C VAL A 54 3.95 -7.10 11.08
N ASP A 55 3.19 -7.93 10.37
CA ASP A 55 3.44 -9.37 10.24
C ASP A 55 4.40 -9.70 9.09
N LEU A 56 4.63 -8.74 8.19
CA LEU A 56 5.48 -8.95 7.03
C LEU A 56 6.96 -9.08 7.42
N PRO A 57 7.75 -9.88 6.68
CA PRO A 57 9.20 -9.87 6.77
C PRO A 57 9.79 -8.47 6.61
N ARG A 58 10.88 -8.19 7.33
CA ARG A 58 11.48 -6.84 7.43
C ARG A 58 11.91 -6.28 6.07
N ASP A 59 12.42 -7.13 5.20
CA ASP A 59 12.80 -6.81 3.82
C ASP A 59 11.59 -6.39 2.97
N ILE A 60 10.46 -7.09 3.10
CA ILE A 60 9.20 -6.73 2.43
C ILE A 60 8.63 -5.42 2.98
N GLN A 61 8.69 -5.19 4.29
CA GLN A 61 8.32 -3.91 4.88
C GLN A 61 9.15 -2.75 4.30
N LEU A 62 10.47 -2.94 4.15
CA LEU A 62 11.36 -1.95 3.56
C LEU A 62 11.08 -1.74 2.07
N GLU A 63 10.77 -2.80 1.32
CA GLU A 63 10.35 -2.70 -0.08
C GLU A 63 9.10 -1.82 -0.21
N LEU A 64 8.08 -2.06 0.63
CA LEU A 64 6.84 -1.28 0.63
C LEU A 64 7.09 0.20 0.95
N ILE A 65 7.96 0.52 1.93
CA ILE A 65 8.33 1.90 2.26
C ILE A 65 9.09 2.59 1.12
N ARG A 66 9.86 1.83 0.33
CA ARG A 66 10.61 2.34 -0.82
C ARG A 66 9.76 2.55 -2.07
N ARG A 67 8.55 1.98 -2.14
CA ARG A 67 7.64 2.21 -3.26
C ARG A 67 7.28 3.69 -3.33
N THR A 68 7.14 4.20 -4.56
CA THR A 68 6.73 5.58 -4.78
C THR A 68 5.28 5.78 -4.31
N LEU A 69 5.08 6.74 -3.42
CA LEU A 69 3.77 7.21 -2.98
C LEU A 69 3.47 8.53 -3.69
N TYR A 70 2.21 8.72 -4.11
CA TYR A 70 1.74 9.86 -4.91
C TYR A 70 0.53 10.55 -4.28
#